data_AF-A0A8H7KPS1-F1
#
_entry.id   AF-A0A8H7KPS1-F1
#
_cell.length_a   1.000
_cell.length_b   1.000
_cell.length_c   1.000
_cell.angle_alpha   90.00
_cell.angle_beta   90.00
_cell.angle_gamma   90.00
#
_symmetry.space_group_name_H-M   'P 1'
#
loop_
_entity.id
_entity.type
_entity.pdbx_description
1 polymer ?
#
loop_
_entity_poly.entity_id
_entity_poly.type
_entity_poly.pdbx_seq_one_letter_code
_entity_poly.pdbx_strand_id
1 'polypeptide(L)'
;MIVEALWRNLKKLVLHMYNRPPVDLACHALIKKAIVPYRTTLSRILAGSRGGRAQAPTHYHAAFKRAWEKLALAPIKGSYNTDIERWLCDCGAQKYHAHLCCKHLVQASERPPDSWWPTVIRYHIPPFFTVPTTGIEPKAPESIRQHVWLRRMPGYAIEEDPDLDESSVFTSQVLSSPSRAPPTGPDGLMRTRAGGGSGFEVPDETDELDALVASVSRALRILDSEQRENIDPLVLKAATKALRPAAKWAEDYAASTRRRTIPITNPKRRKTTSSALTFTVNV
;
A
#
# COMPACT_ATOMS: atom_id res chain seq x y z
N MET A 1 14.24 -5.76 -4.54
CA MET A 1 13.95 -5.62 -5.99
C MET A 1 14.32 -4.26 -6.62
N ILE A 2 14.41 -3.14 -5.88
CA ILE A 2 14.79 -1.82 -6.45
C ILE A 2 16.23 -1.79 -7.00
N VAL A 3 17.18 -2.36 -6.27
CA VAL A 3 18.61 -2.38 -6.66
C VAL A 3 18.82 -3.15 -7.97
N GLU A 4 18.10 -4.26 -8.16
CA GLU A 4 18.18 -5.05 -9.40
C GLU A 4 17.61 -4.30 -10.61
N ALA A 5 16.50 -3.58 -10.44
CA ALA A 5 15.91 -2.78 -11.53
C ALA A 5 16.87 -1.66 -11.96
N LEU A 6 17.51 -0.99 -10.98
CA LEU A 6 18.55 0.01 -11.24
C LEU A 6 19.73 -0.62 -12.00
N TRP A 7 20.21 -1.77 -11.55
CA TRP A 7 21.35 -2.46 -12.16
C TRP A 7 21.04 -2.97 -13.57
N ARG A 8 19.82 -3.47 -13.82
CA ARG A 8 19.36 -3.85 -15.16
C ARG A 8 19.32 -2.65 -16.11
N ASN A 9 18.86 -1.49 -15.65
CA ASN A 9 18.87 -0.26 -16.45
C ASN A 9 20.29 0.23 -16.73
N LEU A 10 21.18 0.21 -15.73
CA LEU A 10 22.58 0.62 -15.90
C LEU A 10 23.30 -0.29 -16.91
N LYS A 11 23.08 -1.61 -16.81
CA LYS A 11 23.61 -2.60 -17.74
C LYS A 11 23.15 -2.35 -19.18
N LYS A 12 21.86 -2.09 -19.39
CA LYS A 12 21.30 -1.85 -20.73
C LYS A 12 21.73 -0.52 -21.33
N LEU A 13 21.76 0.55 -20.54
CA LEU A 13 21.98 1.91 -21.08
C LEU A 13 23.45 2.29 -21.23
N VAL A 14 24.32 1.86 -20.31
CA VAL A 14 25.70 2.39 -20.24
C VAL A 14 26.75 1.28 -20.35
N LEU A 15 26.53 0.15 -19.68
CA LEU A 15 27.55 -0.90 -19.60
C LEU A 15 27.47 -1.94 -20.73
N HIS A 16 26.47 -1.86 -21.62
CA HIS A 16 26.32 -2.85 -22.71
C HIS A 16 27.48 -2.82 -23.71
N MET A 17 28.19 -1.68 -23.81
CA MET A 17 29.37 -1.54 -24.68
C MET A 17 30.68 -2.03 -24.02
N TYR A 18 30.66 -2.37 -22.73
CA TYR A 18 31.86 -2.75 -21.98
C TYR A 18 31.68 -4.14 -21.36
N ASN A 19 32.43 -5.12 -21.86
CA ASN A 19 32.40 -6.48 -21.32
C ASN A 19 32.97 -6.55 -19.88
N ARG A 20 33.80 -5.56 -19.50
CA ARG A 20 34.34 -5.33 -18.14
C ARG A 20 34.63 -3.83 -17.94
N PRO A 21 33.64 -3.02 -17.53
CA PRO A 21 33.87 -1.59 -17.34
C PRO A 21 34.86 -1.34 -16.18
N PRO A 22 35.79 -0.39 -16.33
CA PRO A 22 36.59 0.11 -15.20
C PRO A 22 35.67 0.61 -14.08
N VAL A 23 36.08 0.42 -12.82
CA VAL A 23 35.28 0.81 -11.65
C VAL A 23 34.92 2.29 -11.70
N ASP A 24 35.88 3.15 -12.08
CA ASP A 24 35.66 4.60 -12.21
C ASP A 24 34.58 4.94 -13.24
N LEU A 25 34.55 4.23 -14.36
CA LEU A 25 33.53 4.42 -15.39
C LEU A 25 32.14 4.00 -14.88
N ALA A 26 32.07 2.89 -14.14
CA ALA A 26 30.84 2.42 -13.52
C ALA A 26 30.32 3.41 -12.45
N CYS A 27 31.22 3.93 -11.60
CA CYS A 27 30.89 4.95 -10.60
C CYS A 27 30.42 6.26 -11.26
N HIS A 28 31.14 6.74 -12.28
CA HIS A 28 30.73 7.92 -13.05
C HIS A 28 29.35 7.73 -13.69
N ALA A 29 29.11 6.57 -14.32
CA ALA A 29 27.82 6.23 -14.91
C ALA A 29 26.69 6.17 -13.86
N LEU A 30 26.96 5.59 -12.69
CA LEU A 30 25.98 5.53 -11.61
C LEU A 30 25.59 6.93 -11.14
N ILE A 31 26.59 7.78 -10.83
CA ILE A 31 26.36 9.13 -10.30
C ILE A 31 25.67 10.02 -11.33
N LYS A 32 26.18 10.07 -12.57
CA LYS A 32 25.70 11.02 -13.58
C LYS A 32 24.46 10.53 -14.32
N LYS A 33 24.35 9.23 -14.61
CA LYS A 33 23.29 8.69 -15.47
C LYS A 33 22.20 7.94 -14.74
N ALA A 34 22.47 7.31 -13.59
CA ALA A 34 21.46 6.51 -12.89
C ALA A 34 20.78 7.28 -11.75
N ILE A 35 21.56 7.94 -10.89
CA ILE A 35 21.03 8.59 -9.67
C ILE A 35 20.20 9.84 -10.00
N VAL A 36 20.66 10.67 -10.95
CA VAL A 36 19.95 11.92 -11.31
C VAL A 36 18.52 11.67 -11.81
N PRO A 37 18.26 10.83 -12.83
CA PRO A 37 16.89 10.57 -13.27
C PRO A 37 16.06 9.80 -12.24
N TYR A 38 16.70 8.98 -11.40
CA TYR A 38 16.02 8.32 -10.29
C TYR A 38 15.51 9.33 -9.27
N ARG A 39 16.34 10.31 -8.86
CA ARG A 39 15.96 11.38 -7.93
C ARG A 39 14.84 12.24 -8.47
N THR A 40 14.86 12.60 -9.76
CA THR A 40 13.77 13.38 -10.37
C THR A 40 12.47 12.58 -10.50
N THR A 41 12.57 11.29 -10.81
CA THR A 41 11.39 10.41 -10.86
C THR A 41 10.81 10.23 -9.47
N LEU A 42 11.66 10.02 -8.46
CA LEU A 42 11.26 9.86 -7.07
C LEU A 42 10.68 11.16 -6.51
N SER A 43 11.30 12.31 -6.75
CA SER A 43 10.74 13.60 -6.34
C SER A 43 9.40 13.88 -7.01
N ARG A 44 9.23 13.51 -8.28
CA ARG A 44 7.92 13.61 -8.97
C ARG A 44 6.88 12.66 -8.39
N ILE A 45 7.26 11.44 -8.00
CA ILE A 45 6.35 10.49 -7.37
C ILE A 45 5.94 11.00 -5.97
N LEU A 46 6.91 11.46 -5.18
CA LEU A 46 6.71 11.97 -3.82
C LEU A 46 5.95 13.29 -3.79
N ALA A 47 6.26 14.23 -4.68
CA ALA A 47 5.57 15.51 -4.79
C ALA A 47 4.19 15.40 -5.46
N GLY A 48 3.85 14.24 -6.04
CA GLY A 48 2.54 14.00 -6.65
C GLY A 48 2.65 13.22 -7.95
N SER A 49 2.50 11.89 -7.87
CA SER A 49 2.60 10.96 -9.02
C SER A 49 1.62 11.21 -10.19
N ARG A 50 0.71 12.19 -10.09
CA ARG A 50 -0.36 12.46 -11.07
C ARG A 50 -0.64 13.96 -11.18
N GLY A 51 0.26 14.73 -11.79
CA GLY A 51 -0.08 16.08 -12.26
C GLY A 51 -1.33 16.02 -13.13
N GLY A 52 -2.45 16.53 -12.62
CA GLY A 52 -3.75 16.56 -13.32
C GLY A 52 -4.85 15.64 -12.77
N ARG A 53 -4.59 14.78 -11.77
CA ARG A 53 -5.67 14.09 -11.04
C ARG A 53 -5.66 14.52 -9.58
N ALA A 54 -6.80 14.98 -9.08
CA ALA A 54 -6.99 15.19 -7.65
C ALA A 54 -6.56 13.93 -6.89
N GLN A 55 -5.81 14.09 -5.81
CA GLN A 55 -5.40 12.99 -4.96
C GLN A 55 -6.66 12.26 -4.50
N ALA A 56 -6.76 10.97 -4.85
CA ALA A 56 -7.88 10.17 -4.38
C ALA A 56 -7.81 10.15 -2.84
N PRO A 57 -8.90 10.49 -2.13
CA PRO A 57 -8.90 10.47 -0.68
C PRO A 57 -8.59 9.04 -0.22
N THR A 58 -7.78 8.92 0.83
CA THR A 58 -7.55 7.61 1.46
C THR A 58 -8.88 7.07 2.02
N HIS A 59 -8.96 5.76 2.28
CA HIS A 59 -10.15 5.19 2.91
C HIS A 59 -10.51 5.90 4.23
N TYR A 60 -9.48 6.27 4.99
CA TYR A 60 -9.63 7.08 6.21
C TYR A 60 -10.24 8.46 5.92
N HIS A 61 -9.71 9.20 4.94
CA HIS A 61 -10.23 10.52 4.55
C HIS A 61 -11.67 10.46 4.06
N ALA A 62 -12.02 9.44 3.26
CA ALA A 62 -13.38 9.25 2.78
C ALA A 62 -14.37 8.93 3.92
N ALA A 63 -13.99 8.06 4.86
CA ALA A 63 -14.79 7.75 6.04
C ALA A 63 -14.96 8.98 6.95
N PHE A 64 -13.88 9.73 7.16
CA PHE A 64 -13.89 10.97 7.93
C PHE A 64 -14.81 12.03 7.31
N LYS A 65 -14.70 12.28 6.00
CA LYS A 65 -15.56 13.21 5.27
C LYS A 65 -17.05 12.86 5.41
N ARG A 66 -17.41 11.58 5.24
CA ARG A 66 -18.79 11.11 5.43
C ARG A 66 -19.29 11.32 6.86
N ALA A 67 -18.45 11.03 7.86
CA ALA A 67 -18.80 11.23 9.25
C ALA A 67 -18.99 12.73 9.56
N TRP A 68 -18.13 13.59 9.01
CA TRP A 68 -18.24 15.03 9.13
C TRP A 68 -19.54 15.55 8.52
N GLU A 69 -19.86 15.18 7.28
CA GLU A 69 -21.10 15.58 6.59
C GLU A 69 -22.34 15.15 7.38
N LYS A 70 -22.32 13.94 7.95
CA LYS A 70 -23.40 13.45 8.82
C LYS A 70 -23.54 14.27 10.11
N LEU A 71 -22.43 14.65 10.75
CA LEU A 71 -22.43 15.46 11.97
C LEU A 71 -22.82 16.92 11.70
N ALA A 72 -22.45 17.46 10.54
CA ALA A 72 -22.81 18.82 10.11
C ALA A 72 -24.32 18.98 9.95
N LEU A 73 -25.02 17.93 9.51
CA LEU A 73 -26.48 17.92 9.34
C LEU A 73 -27.27 17.59 10.62
N ALA A 74 -26.61 17.11 11.68
CA ALA A 74 -27.29 16.61 12.87
C ALA A 74 -27.83 17.75 13.76
N PRO A 75 -29.09 17.75 14.20
CA PRO A 75 -29.62 18.84 15.02
C PRO A 75 -28.94 18.91 16.40
N ILE A 76 -28.57 20.13 16.81
CA ILE A 76 -28.05 20.42 18.15
C ILE A 76 -29.23 20.62 19.12
N LYS A 77 -29.14 19.99 20.29
CA LYS A 77 -30.08 20.20 21.40
C LYS A 77 -29.27 20.68 22.60
N GLY A 78 -29.53 21.90 23.05
CA GLY A 78 -28.79 22.56 24.13
C GLY A 78 -27.56 23.35 23.65
N SER A 79 -26.93 24.06 24.58
CA SER A 79 -25.67 24.77 24.39
C SER A 79 -24.51 24.02 25.04
N TYR A 80 -23.37 24.00 24.37
CA TYR A 80 -22.15 23.32 24.77
C TYR A 80 -20.98 24.26 24.49
N ASN A 81 -19.97 24.27 25.35
CA ASN A 81 -18.77 25.05 25.11
C ASN A 81 -17.85 24.31 24.13
N THR A 82 -17.53 24.94 23.01
CA THR A 82 -16.64 24.39 21.97
C THR A 82 -15.46 25.31 21.75
N ASP A 83 -14.26 24.75 21.84
CA ASP A 83 -13.00 25.42 21.53
C ASP A 83 -12.44 24.82 20.24
N ILE A 84 -12.51 25.58 19.15
CA ILE A 84 -12.07 25.15 17.81
C ILE A 84 -10.54 25.10 17.74
N GLU A 85 -9.84 26.01 18.42
CA GLU A 85 -8.37 26.08 18.40
C GLU A 85 -7.76 24.85 19.08
N ARG A 86 -8.35 24.40 20.19
CA ARG A 86 -7.92 23.18 20.89
C ARG A 86 -8.60 21.91 20.38
N TRP A 87 -9.60 22.05 19.52
CA TRP A 87 -10.45 20.97 19.04
C TRP A 87 -11.12 20.18 20.18
N LEU A 88 -11.72 20.90 21.15
CA LEU A 88 -12.33 20.33 22.35
C LEU A 88 -13.81 20.73 22.49
N CYS A 89 -14.62 19.79 22.95
CA CYS A 89 -16.01 20.04 23.32
C CYS A 89 -16.39 19.32 24.62
N ASP A 90 -17.15 20.01 25.46
CA ASP A 90 -17.64 19.52 26.75
C ASP A 90 -18.79 18.50 26.65
N CYS A 91 -19.38 18.26 25.48
CA CYS A 91 -20.52 17.35 25.31
C CYS A 91 -20.22 15.86 25.55
N GLY A 92 -18.96 15.47 25.74
CA GLY A 92 -18.52 14.09 25.98
C GLY A 92 -18.63 13.13 24.78
N ALA A 93 -19.51 13.39 23.81
CA ALA A 93 -19.71 12.58 22.62
C ALA A 93 -18.44 12.47 21.75
N GLN A 94 -17.58 13.49 21.80
CA GLN A 94 -16.31 13.53 21.06
C GLN A 94 -15.44 12.28 21.34
N LYS A 95 -15.38 11.82 22.60
CA LYS A 95 -14.56 10.67 23.02
C LYS A 95 -14.99 9.35 22.37
N TYR A 96 -16.28 9.21 22.06
CA TYR A 96 -16.86 7.96 21.57
C TYR A 96 -16.91 7.87 20.05
N HIS A 97 -16.64 8.97 19.34
CA HIS A 97 -16.60 8.97 17.89
C HIS A 97 -15.25 8.45 17.39
N ALA A 98 -15.24 7.56 16.39
CA ALA A 98 -14.02 6.98 15.83
C ALA A 98 -13.01 8.04 15.34
N HIS A 99 -13.53 9.18 14.91
CA HIS A 99 -12.76 10.33 14.43
C HIS A 99 -12.66 11.47 15.43
N LEU A 100 -12.97 11.29 16.71
CA LEU A 100 -12.85 12.35 17.73
C LEU A 100 -13.55 13.69 17.37
N CYS A 101 -14.72 13.58 16.75
CA CYS A 101 -15.56 14.70 16.34
C CYS A 101 -16.93 14.58 17.02
N CYS A 102 -17.56 15.72 17.29
CA CYS A 102 -18.95 15.78 17.70
C CYS A 102 -19.69 16.79 16.82
N LYS A 103 -21.03 16.74 16.82
CA LYS A 103 -21.85 17.68 16.05
C LYS A 103 -21.59 19.15 16.42
N HIS A 104 -21.31 19.43 17.71
CA HIS A 104 -21.04 20.79 18.17
C HIS A 104 -19.74 21.33 17.58
N LEU A 105 -18.65 20.55 17.61
CA LEU A 105 -17.37 20.95 16.99
C LEU A 105 -17.50 21.15 15.48
N VAL A 106 -18.15 20.19 14.81
CA VAL A 106 -18.29 20.22 13.35
C VAL A 106 -19.13 21.40 12.87
N GLN A 107 -20.15 21.80 13.63
CA GLN A 107 -21.01 22.94 13.28
C GLN A 107 -20.44 24.28 13.76
N ALA A 108 -19.62 24.28 14.81
CA ALA A 108 -18.87 25.46 15.24
C ALA A 108 -17.73 25.76 14.25
N SER A 109 -17.10 24.73 13.66
CA SER A 109 -16.12 24.90 12.60
C SER A 109 -16.79 25.26 11.27
N GLU A 110 -16.16 26.16 10.50
CA GLU A 110 -16.57 26.42 9.12
C GLU A 110 -16.43 25.17 8.24
N ARG A 111 -17.19 25.12 7.15
CA ARG A 111 -17.09 24.03 6.18
C ARG A 111 -15.72 24.09 5.48
N PRO A 112 -14.86 23.07 5.64
CA PRO A 112 -13.53 23.11 5.05
C PRO A 112 -13.59 22.98 3.51
N PRO A 113 -12.61 23.55 2.79
CA PRO A 113 -12.54 23.45 1.34
C PRO A 113 -12.27 22.02 0.87
N ASP A 114 -12.67 21.67 -0.35
CA ASP A 114 -12.50 20.30 -0.84
C ASP A 114 -11.04 19.86 -0.99
N SER A 115 -10.12 20.81 -1.14
CA SER A 115 -8.66 20.58 -1.16
C SER A 115 -8.09 20.15 0.19
N TRP A 116 -8.81 20.34 1.30
CA TRP A 116 -8.35 20.00 2.64
C TRP A 116 -8.55 18.52 3.01
N TRP A 117 -9.57 17.86 2.45
CA TRP A 117 -9.85 16.46 2.79
C TRP A 117 -8.69 15.48 2.54
N PRO A 118 -7.88 15.62 1.48
CA PRO A 118 -6.71 14.77 1.29
C PRO A 118 -5.52 15.17 2.19
N THR A 119 -5.49 16.40 2.71
CA THR A 119 -4.40 16.91 3.55
C THR A 119 -4.64 16.72 5.04
N VAL A 120 -5.87 16.39 5.45
CA VAL A 120 -6.20 16.20 6.86
C VAL A 120 -5.37 15.07 7.50
N ILE A 121 -4.72 15.41 8.61
CA ILE A 121 -3.94 14.49 9.45
C ILE A 121 -4.61 14.44 10.82
N ARG A 122 -4.66 13.24 11.41
CA ARG A 122 -5.08 13.05 12.79
C ARG A 122 -3.86 13.06 13.68
N TYR A 123 -3.81 13.99 14.61
CA TYR A 123 -2.77 14.02 15.65
C TYR A 123 -3.16 13.15 16.84
N HIS A 124 -2.15 12.67 17.57
CA HIS A 124 -2.35 11.94 18.83
C HIS A 124 -2.54 12.87 20.03
N ILE A 125 -2.22 14.15 19.86
CA ILE A 125 -2.25 15.19 20.89
C ILE A 125 -3.23 16.29 20.43
N PRO A 126 -4.00 16.92 21.33
CA PRO A 126 -4.85 18.05 20.99
C PRO A 126 -4.04 19.24 20.44
N PRO A 127 -4.57 20.01 19.46
CA PRO A 127 -5.78 19.70 18.69
C PRO A 127 -5.62 18.47 17.79
N PHE A 128 -6.62 17.57 17.84
CA PHE A 128 -6.59 16.32 17.08
C PHE A 128 -6.61 16.53 15.56
N PHE A 129 -7.13 17.68 15.12
CA PHE A 129 -7.19 18.09 13.72
C PHE A 129 -6.88 19.58 13.59
N THR A 130 -6.24 19.95 12.48
CA THR A 130 -6.00 21.34 12.08
C THR A 130 -7.00 21.71 11.00
N VAL A 131 -8.07 22.41 11.38
CA VAL A 131 -9.13 22.84 10.46
C VAL A 131 -8.89 24.29 10.04
N PRO A 132 -8.93 24.61 8.74
CA PRO A 132 -8.79 25.98 8.28
C PRO A 132 -10.08 26.75 8.58
N THR A 133 -10.11 27.51 9.67
CA THR A 133 -11.30 28.28 10.09
C THR A 133 -11.34 29.70 9.50
N THR A 134 -10.22 30.21 8.99
CA THR A 134 -10.11 31.59 8.42
C THR A 134 -9.04 31.68 7.32
N GLY A 135 -8.79 30.58 6.60
CA GLY A 135 -7.71 30.49 5.61
C GLY A 135 -6.30 30.40 6.23
N ILE A 136 -6.20 30.49 7.55
CA ILE A 136 -4.96 30.24 8.30
C ILE A 136 -5.02 28.80 8.80
N GLU A 137 -4.14 27.93 8.31
CA GLU A 137 -3.97 26.59 8.86
C GLU A 137 -3.24 26.68 10.21
N PRO A 138 -3.85 26.23 11.32
CA PRO A 138 -3.17 26.25 12.61
C PRO A 138 -1.96 25.32 12.57
N LYS A 139 -0.87 25.74 13.23
CA LYS A 139 0.38 24.95 13.28
C LYS A 139 0.12 23.57 13.90
N ALA A 140 0.81 22.56 13.40
CA ALA A 140 0.73 21.21 13.94
C ALA A 140 1.06 21.20 15.45
N PRO A 141 0.30 20.44 16.28
CA PRO A 141 0.47 20.42 17.74
C PRO A 141 1.88 20.01 18.18
N GLU A 142 2.59 19.22 17.40
CA GLU A 142 3.98 18.79 17.69
C GLU A 142 4.97 19.97 17.72
N SER A 143 4.66 21.07 17.04
CA SER A 143 5.46 22.29 17.11
C SER A 143 5.25 23.06 18.43
N ILE A 144 4.15 22.78 19.14
CA ILE A 144 3.79 23.40 20.41
C ILE A 144 4.42 22.55 21.52
N ARG A 145 5.73 22.75 21.73
CA ARG A 145 6.59 21.98 22.67
C ARG A 145 6.13 21.97 24.14
N GLN A 146 5.06 22.67 24.50
CA GLN A 146 4.53 22.72 25.86
C GLN A 146 3.43 21.68 26.08
N HIS A 147 3.77 20.39 25.97
CA HIS A 147 2.79 19.36 26.29
C HIS A 147 2.63 19.21 27.80
N VAL A 148 1.43 19.48 28.31
CA VAL A 148 1.10 19.37 29.75
C VAL A 148 1.36 17.96 30.31
N TRP A 149 1.30 16.91 29.47
CA TRP A 149 1.58 15.54 29.89
C TRP A 149 3.08 15.25 30.07
N LEU A 150 3.99 15.97 29.36
CA LEU A 150 5.43 15.89 29.62
C LEU A 150 5.71 16.32 31.06
N ARG A 151 5.06 17.38 31.56
CA ARG A 151 5.17 17.79 32.98
C ARG A 151 4.66 16.76 33.98
N ARG A 152 3.87 15.76 33.55
CA ARG A 152 3.36 14.67 34.40
C ARG A 152 4.23 13.41 34.32
N MET A 153 5.18 13.33 33.37
CA MET A 153 6.16 12.26 33.32
C MET A 153 7.15 12.44 34.49
N PRO A 154 7.28 11.47 35.41
CA PRO A 154 8.29 11.54 36.45
C PRO A 154 9.68 11.60 35.81
N GLY A 155 10.41 12.70 36.04
CA GLY A 155 11.75 12.93 35.50
C GLY A 155 11.85 13.95 34.36
N TYR A 156 10.74 14.50 33.87
CA TYR A 156 10.74 15.56 32.85
C TYR A 156 10.53 16.94 33.51
N ALA A 157 11.46 17.34 34.39
CA ALA A 157 11.55 18.74 34.78
C ALA A 157 12.15 19.50 33.60
N ILE A 158 11.35 20.35 32.96
CA ILE A 158 11.86 21.34 32.03
C ILE A 158 12.59 22.35 32.92
N GLU A 159 13.91 22.22 33.04
CA GLU A 159 14.74 23.33 33.48
C GLU A 159 14.57 24.41 32.41
N GLU A 160 13.79 25.44 32.73
CA GLU A 160 13.68 26.64 31.92
C GLU A 160 15.05 27.34 32.00
N ASP A 161 15.97 26.94 31.12
CA ASP A 161 17.28 27.57 30.98
C ASP A 161 17.12 28.75 29.99
N PRO A 162 17.10 30.01 30.45
CA PRO A 162 16.74 31.15 29.61
C PRO A 162 17.79 31.53 28.55
N ASP A 163 18.94 30.84 28.47
CA ASP A 163 20.10 31.29 27.70
C ASP A 163 20.66 30.31 26.64
N LEU A 164 19.92 29.27 26.22
CA LEU A 164 20.47 28.28 25.27
C LEU A 164 20.15 28.55 23.79
N ASP A 165 21.20 28.99 23.10
CA ASP A 165 21.35 29.25 21.66
C ASP A 165 21.00 28.03 20.76
N GLU A 166 20.42 28.29 19.59
CA GLU A 166 19.71 27.37 18.68
C GLU A 166 20.59 26.33 17.91
N SER A 167 21.57 25.69 18.55
CA SER A 167 22.50 24.79 17.82
C SER A 167 22.70 23.36 18.37
N SER A 168 21.82 22.87 19.25
CA SER A 168 21.93 21.49 19.77
C SER A 168 20.78 20.60 19.35
N VAL A 169 20.97 19.88 18.23
CA VAL A 169 20.14 18.75 17.82
C VAL A 169 20.45 17.57 18.76
N PHE A 170 19.64 17.41 19.81
CA PHE A 170 19.69 16.22 20.67
C PHE A 170 19.12 15.01 19.91
N THR A 171 20.02 14.23 19.31
CA THR A 171 19.72 12.85 18.90
C THR A 171 19.59 11.98 20.15
N SER A 172 18.40 11.48 20.43
CA SER A 172 18.16 10.50 21.49
C SER A 172 18.94 9.21 21.18
N GLN A 173 20.12 9.05 21.77
CA GLN A 173 20.82 7.78 21.82
C GLN A 173 20.03 6.83 22.72
N VAL A 174 19.42 5.82 22.10
CA VAL A 174 18.93 4.63 22.79
C VAL A 174 20.16 3.93 23.38
N LEU A 175 20.38 4.09 24.69
CA LEU A 175 21.39 3.35 25.43
C LEU A 175 20.94 1.88 25.55
N SER A 176 21.22 1.09 24.53
CA SER A 176 21.34 -0.36 24.68
C SER A 176 22.50 -0.64 25.64
N SER A 177 22.18 -1.24 26.79
CA SER A 177 23.15 -1.61 27.82
C SER A 177 24.27 -2.51 27.24
N PRO A 178 25.57 -2.14 27.36
CA PRO A 178 26.66 -2.90 26.73
C PRO A 178 27.23 -4.06 27.58
N SER A 179 26.71 -4.30 28.79
CA SER A 179 27.39 -5.17 29.77
C SER A 179 26.92 -6.62 29.84
N ARG A 180 26.06 -7.08 28.93
CA ARG A 180 25.68 -8.51 28.84
C ARG A 180 25.83 -9.01 27.42
N ALA A 181 26.98 -9.60 27.12
CA ALA A 181 27.09 -10.46 25.95
C ALA A 181 26.09 -11.62 26.09
N PRO A 182 25.38 -12.02 25.01
CA PRO A 182 24.53 -13.19 25.05
C PRO A 182 25.36 -14.43 25.43
N PRO A 183 24.80 -15.38 26.20
CA PRO A 183 25.53 -16.56 26.67
C PRO A 183 26.07 -17.34 25.47
N THR A 184 27.38 -17.26 25.27
CA THR A 184 28.12 -18.09 24.31
C THR A 184 28.40 -19.42 24.98
N GLY A 185 28.24 -20.52 24.24
CA GLY A 185 28.64 -21.84 24.72
C GLY A 185 30.14 -21.91 25.02
N PRO A 186 30.62 -22.94 25.73
CA PRO A 186 32.04 -23.12 26.08
C PRO A 186 32.99 -23.20 24.88
N ASP A 187 32.45 -23.35 23.67
CA ASP A 187 33.09 -23.42 22.37
C ASP A 187 33.15 -22.07 21.62
N GLY A 188 32.60 -20.97 22.17
CA GLY A 188 32.71 -19.61 21.60
C GLY A 188 31.96 -19.36 20.28
N LEU A 189 31.24 -20.36 19.75
CA LEU A 189 30.44 -20.24 18.53
C LEU A 189 29.02 -19.75 18.85
N MET A 190 28.53 -18.76 18.09
CA MET A 190 27.12 -18.33 18.08
C MET A 190 26.24 -19.48 17.58
N ARG A 191 25.73 -20.31 18.50
CA ARG A 191 24.64 -21.23 18.19
C ARG A 191 23.35 -20.43 18.18
N THR A 192 22.93 -20.00 17.00
CA THR A 192 21.51 -19.70 16.78
C THR A 192 20.74 -20.97 17.16
N ARG A 193 19.97 -20.92 18.24
CA ARG A 193 18.87 -21.86 18.48
C ARG A 193 17.81 -21.62 17.39
N ALA A 194 18.12 -22.00 16.17
CA ALA A 194 17.21 -22.13 15.04
C ALA A 194 17.22 -23.61 14.62
N GLY A 195 16.87 -24.46 15.58
CA GLY A 195 16.68 -25.90 15.42
C GLY A 195 15.43 -26.38 16.16
N GLY A 196 14.47 -25.49 16.37
CA GLY A 196 13.10 -25.88 16.68
C GLY A 196 12.43 -26.20 15.36
N GLY A 197 12.08 -27.48 15.15
CA GLY A 197 11.29 -27.93 14.02
C GLY A 197 9.88 -27.34 14.05
N SER A 198 9.75 -26.06 13.70
CA SER A 198 8.50 -25.55 13.14
C SER A 198 8.44 -26.11 11.74
N GLY A 199 7.68 -27.19 11.57
CA GLY A 199 7.28 -27.68 10.26
C GLY A 199 6.63 -26.52 9.50
N PHE A 200 7.40 -25.88 8.63
CA PHE A 200 6.83 -25.21 7.48
C PHE A 200 6.39 -26.34 6.56
N GLU A 201 5.20 -26.86 6.83
CA GLU A 201 4.41 -27.47 5.78
C GLU A 201 4.27 -26.38 4.72
N VAL A 202 4.98 -26.55 3.60
CA VAL A 202 4.72 -25.76 2.41
C VAL A 202 3.23 -26.00 2.15
N PRO A 203 2.37 -24.96 2.21
CA PRO A 203 0.95 -25.14 1.97
C PRO A 203 0.80 -25.87 0.65
N ASP A 204 0.03 -26.97 0.67
CA ASP A 204 -0.11 -27.85 -0.47
C ASP A 204 -0.67 -27.01 -1.62
N GLU A 205 0.15 -26.77 -2.66
CA GLU A 205 -0.18 -25.86 -3.78
C GLU A 205 -1.48 -26.31 -4.52
N THR A 206 -1.91 -27.54 -4.26
CA THR A 206 -3.16 -28.15 -4.69
C THR A 206 -4.40 -27.46 -4.10
N ASP A 207 -4.38 -27.07 -2.82
CA ASP A 207 -5.52 -26.46 -2.14
C ASP A 207 -5.83 -25.04 -2.69
N GLU A 208 -4.78 -24.29 -3.05
CA GLU A 208 -4.94 -22.98 -3.69
C GLU A 208 -5.51 -23.09 -5.11
N LEU A 209 -5.09 -24.12 -5.86
CA LEU A 209 -5.59 -24.38 -7.21
C LEU A 209 -7.06 -24.80 -7.19
N ASP A 210 -7.45 -25.67 -6.27
CA ASP A 210 -8.84 -26.13 -6.14
C ASP A 210 -9.77 -24.99 -5.68
N ALA A 211 -9.31 -24.11 -4.79
CA ALA A 211 -10.03 -22.90 -4.41
C ALA A 211 -10.24 -21.95 -5.61
N LEU A 212 -9.23 -21.81 -6.47
CA LEU A 212 -9.32 -21.00 -7.69
C LEU A 212 -10.32 -21.60 -8.69
N VAL A 213 -10.26 -22.92 -8.91
CA VAL A 213 -11.17 -23.65 -9.80
C VAL A 213 -12.62 -23.53 -9.30
N ALA A 214 -12.85 -23.66 -7.99
CA ALA A 214 -14.16 -23.48 -7.38
C ALA A 214 -14.69 -22.05 -7.56
N SER A 215 -13.83 -21.04 -7.41
CA SER A 215 -14.19 -19.62 -7.61
C SER A 215 -14.59 -19.33 -9.06
N VAL A 216 -13.80 -19.81 -10.03
CA VAL A 216 -14.10 -19.62 -11.46
C VAL A 216 -15.39 -20.35 -11.85
N SER A 217 -15.59 -21.57 -11.34
CA SER A 217 -16.80 -22.37 -11.60
C SER A 217 -18.06 -21.72 -11.02
N ARG A 218 -17.94 -21.04 -9.88
CA ARG A 218 -19.03 -20.26 -9.28
C ARG A 218 -19.35 -19.02 -10.12
N ALA A 219 -18.33 -18.31 -10.57
CA ALA A 219 -18.50 -17.16 -11.46
C ALA A 219 -19.18 -17.54 -12.78
N LEU A 220 -18.81 -18.69 -13.37
CA LEU A 220 -19.46 -19.23 -14.57
C LEU A 220 -20.92 -19.59 -14.33
N ARG A 221 -21.24 -20.23 -13.19
CA ARG A 221 -22.64 -20.52 -12.83
C ARG A 221 -23.48 -19.26 -12.70
N ILE A 222 -22.97 -18.22 -12.03
CA ILE A 222 -23.65 -16.93 -11.88
C ILE A 222 -23.92 -16.30 -13.25
N LEU A 223 -22.92 -16.30 -14.15
CA LEU A 223 -23.10 -15.80 -15.51
C LEU A 223 -24.13 -16.61 -16.30
N ASP A 224 -24.18 -17.93 -16.12
CA ASP A 224 -25.06 -18.80 -16.89
C ASP A 224 -26.50 -18.85 -16.34
N SER A 225 -26.68 -18.74 -15.02
CA SER A 225 -27.99 -18.79 -14.36
C SER A 225 -28.67 -17.43 -14.24
N GLU A 226 -27.91 -16.36 -13.98
CA GLU A 226 -28.50 -15.04 -13.66
C GLU A 226 -28.51 -14.09 -14.86
N GLN A 227 -27.60 -14.25 -15.82
CA GLN A 227 -27.43 -13.26 -16.90
C GLN A 227 -27.98 -13.70 -18.25
N ARG A 228 -28.43 -14.95 -18.45
CA ARG A 228 -28.93 -15.42 -19.75
C ARG A 228 -30.16 -14.65 -20.27
N GLU A 229 -31.00 -14.12 -19.37
CA GLU A 229 -32.26 -13.48 -19.75
C GLU A 229 -32.15 -11.95 -19.87
N ASN A 230 -31.15 -11.32 -19.26
CA ASN A 230 -30.95 -9.86 -19.34
C ASN A 230 -29.47 -9.50 -19.16
N ILE A 231 -28.72 -9.54 -20.26
CA ILE A 231 -27.30 -9.26 -20.28
C ILE A 231 -27.07 -7.74 -20.27
N ASP A 232 -26.54 -7.21 -19.16
CA ASP A 232 -26.04 -5.84 -19.14
C ASP A 232 -24.72 -5.75 -19.93
N PRO A 233 -24.67 -4.98 -21.05
CA PRO A 233 -23.47 -4.86 -21.88
C PRO A 233 -22.27 -4.27 -21.13
N LEU A 234 -22.49 -3.49 -20.06
CA LEU A 234 -21.41 -2.93 -19.25
C LEU A 234 -20.76 -3.98 -18.36
N VAL A 235 -21.56 -4.89 -17.80
CA VAL A 235 -21.08 -6.00 -16.97
C VAL A 235 -20.26 -6.97 -17.83
N LEU A 236 -20.71 -7.30 -19.03
CA LEU A 236 -19.91 -8.10 -19.97
C LEU A 236 -18.59 -7.42 -20.34
N LYS A 237 -18.59 -6.11 -20.59
CA LYS A 237 -17.37 -5.37 -20.93
C LYS A 237 -16.39 -5.34 -19.77
N ALA A 238 -16.88 -5.25 -18.54
CA ALA A 238 -16.06 -5.31 -17.33
C ALA A 238 -15.50 -6.73 -17.11
N ALA A 239 -16.35 -7.76 -17.21
CA ALA A 239 -15.98 -9.16 -17.06
C ALA A 239 -14.95 -9.60 -18.11
N THR A 240 -15.17 -9.27 -19.38
CA THR A 240 -14.21 -9.55 -20.47
C THR A 240 -12.88 -8.85 -20.27
N LYS A 241 -12.88 -7.60 -19.76
CA LYS A 241 -11.64 -6.88 -19.43
C LYS A 241 -10.90 -7.52 -18.26
N ALA A 242 -11.64 -8.00 -17.24
CA ALA A 242 -11.07 -8.67 -16.08
C ALA A 242 -10.52 -10.08 -16.41
N LEU A 243 -11.17 -10.81 -17.33
CA LEU A 243 -10.76 -12.17 -17.72
C LEU A 243 -9.63 -12.21 -18.76
N ARG A 244 -9.41 -11.12 -19.51
CA ARG A 244 -8.38 -11.05 -20.57
C ARG A 244 -6.97 -11.46 -20.11
N PRO A 245 -6.46 -11.05 -18.93
CA PRO A 245 -5.15 -11.48 -18.45
C PRO A 245 -5.09 -12.98 -18.15
N ALA A 246 -6.15 -13.57 -17.59
CA ALA A 246 -6.22 -14.99 -17.28
C ALA A 246 -6.29 -15.84 -18.56
N ALA A 247 -7.09 -15.41 -19.55
CA ALA A 247 -7.14 -16.05 -20.87
C ALA A 247 -5.77 -16.03 -21.55
N LYS A 248 -5.09 -14.87 -21.56
CA LYS A 248 -3.75 -14.75 -22.11
C LYS A 248 -2.75 -15.65 -21.40
N TRP A 249 -2.79 -15.69 -20.06
CA TRP A 249 -1.94 -16.58 -19.27
C TRP A 249 -2.19 -18.06 -19.62
N ALA A 250 -3.44 -18.47 -19.79
CA ALA A 250 -3.79 -19.84 -20.18
C ALA A 250 -3.29 -20.20 -21.60
N GLU A 251 -3.38 -19.26 -22.55
CA GLU A 251 -2.82 -19.41 -23.90
C GLU A 251 -1.30 -19.55 -23.87
N ASP A 252 -0.62 -18.69 -23.10
CA ASP A 252 0.83 -18.71 -22.91
C ASP A 252 1.29 -20.03 -22.24
N TYR A 253 0.53 -20.50 -21.24
CA TYR A 253 0.77 -21.78 -20.58
C TYR A 253 0.59 -22.95 -21.55
N ALA A 254 -0.51 -23.00 -22.30
CA ALA A 254 -0.76 -24.04 -23.30
C ALA A 254 0.29 -24.02 -24.43
N ALA A 255 0.77 -22.85 -24.83
CA ALA A 255 1.88 -22.71 -25.78
C ALA A 255 3.20 -23.23 -25.20
N SER A 256 3.48 -22.94 -23.93
CA SER A 256 4.65 -23.47 -23.21
C SER A 256 4.61 -24.99 -23.10
N THR A 257 3.46 -25.56 -22.72
CA THR A 257 3.27 -27.02 -22.62
C THR A 257 3.45 -27.70 -23.97
N ARG A 258 2.91 -27.13 -25.06
CA ARG A 258 3.12 -27.62 -26.44
C ARG A 258 4.58 -27.58 -26.88
N ARG A 259 5.38 -26.63 -26.37
CA ARG A 259 6.83 -26.58 -26.62
C ARG A 259 7.61 -27.58 -25.78
N ARG A 260 7.12 -27.95 -24.60
CA ARG A 260 7.75 -28.93 -23.69
C ARG A 260 7.43 -30.37 -24.05
N THR A 261 6.28 -30.64 -24.66
CA THR A 261 6.04 -31.93 -25.29
C THR A 261 6.96 -32.02 -26.51
N ILE A 262 8.01 -32.85 -26.42
CA ILE A 262 8.83 -33.25 -27.57
C ILE A 262 7.85 -33.63 -28.69
N PRO A 263 8.00 -33.10 -29.92
CA PRO A 263 7.16 -33.53 -31.03
C PRO A 263 7.22 -35.05 -31.07
N ILE A 264 6.07 -35.72 -31.05
CA ILE A 264 6.01 -37.17 -31.18
C ILE A 264 6.51 -37.47 -32.59
N THR A 265 7.82 -37.66 -32.74
CA THR A 265 8.54 -37.94 -33.99
C THR A 265 8.37 -39.40 -34.40
N ASN A 266 7.22 -40.01 -34.10
CA ASN A 266 6.91 -41.33 -34.60
C ASN A 266 5.40 -41.64 -34.62
N PRO A 267 4.62 -41.08 -35.57
CA PRO A 267 3.47 -41.81 -36.04
C PRO A 267 4.02 -43.01 -36.82
N LYS A 268 4.19 -44.16 -36.15
CA LYS A 268 4.26 -45.43 -36.87
C LYS A 268 2.98 -45.51 -37.70
N ARG A 269 3.14 -45.22 -38.99
CA ARG A 269 2.16 -45.34 -40.07
C ARG A 269 1.70 -46.79 -40.12
N ARG A 270 0.78 -47.18 -39.24
CA ARG A 270 0.07 -48.44 -39.35
C ARG A 270 -0.83 -48.27 -40.55
N LYS A 271 -0.47 -48.90 -41.67
CA LYS A 271 -1.34 -49.08 -42.84
C LYS A 271 -2.60 -49.79 -42.35
N THR A 272 -3.62 -49.05 -41.95
CA THR A 272 -4.98 -49.56 -41.93
C THR A 272 -5.42 -49.63 -43.38
N THR A 273 -5.46 -50.85 -43.88
CA THR A 273 -6.10 -51.22 -45.13
C THR A 273 -7.50 -50.60 -45.17
N SER A 274 -7.70 -49.79 -46.20
CA SER A 274 -9.00 -49.29 -46.66
C SER A 274 -10.00 -50.44 -46.77
N SER A 275 -11.06 -50.38 -45.96
CA SER A 275 -12.35 -50.98 -46.30
C SER A 275 -13.35 -49.83 -46.43
N ALA A 276 -13.65 -49.48 -47.66
CA ALA A 276 -14.67 -48.50 -48.02
C ALA A 276 -16.04 -48.95 -47.49
N LEU A 277 -16.67 -48.09 -46.70
CA LEU A 277 -18.11 -48.12 -46.48
C LEU A 277 -18.64 -46.72 -46.77
N THR A 278 -19.09 -46.57 -48.01
CA THR A 278 -19.85 -45.45 -48.52
C THR A 278 -21.18 -45.39 -47.75
N PHE A 279 -21.42 -44.31 -47.01
CA PHE A 279 -22.75 -44.00 -46.50
C PHE A 279 -23.17 -42.65 -47.07
N THR A 280 -24.00 -42.72 -48.11
CA THR A 280 -24.76 -41.60 -48.66
C THR A 280 -25.87 -41.23 -47.67
N VAL A 281 -25.96 -39.96 -47.29
CA VAL A 281 -27.18 -39.40 -46.71
C VAL A 281 -27.61 -38.23 -47.60
N ASN A 282 -28.81 -38.40 -48.15
CA ASN A 282 -29.52 -37.43 -48.98
C ASN A 282 -29.99 -36.23 -48.14
N VAL A 283 -30.14 -35.13 -48.86
CA VAL A 283 -30.72 -33.82 -48.49
C VAL A 283 -32.06 -33.96 -47.77
#